data_AF-A0A535BDH4-F1
#
_entry.id   AF-A0A535BDH4-F1
#
_cell.length_a   1.000
_cell.length_b   1.000
_cell.length_c   1.000
_cell.angle_alpha   90.00
_cell.angle_beta   90.00
_cell.angle_gamma   90.00
#
_symmetry.space_group_name_H-M   'P 1'
#
loop_
_entity.id
_entity.type
_entity.pdbx_description
1 polymer ?
#
loop_
_entity_poly.entity_id
_entity_poly.type
_entity_poly.pdbx_seq_one_letter_code
_entity_poly.pdbx_strand_id
1 'polypeptide(L)' 'MPLLIISPYARQGFISHTFYEFSSVLKFIEERFDLKPLTKRDSEANDMLDSFDFDQRPLPPLILKQRQCP' A
#
# COMPACT_ATOMS: atom_id res chain seq x y z
N MET A 1 0.05 -12.48 -7.37
CA MET A 1 0.44 -12.48 -5.94
C MET A 1 -0.54 -11.62 -5.18
N PRO A 2 -1.01 -12.02 -3.99
CA PRO A 2 -1.80 -11.12 -3.14
C PRO A 2 -0.90 -10.02 -2.55
N LEU A 3 -1.44 -8.81 -2.45
CA LEU A 3 -0.84 -7.66 -1.78
C LEU A 3 -1.81 -7.16 -0.71
N LEU A 4 -1.31 -6.90 0.50
CA LEU A 4 -2.09 -6.37 1.60
C LEU A 4 -1.39 -5.13 2.16
N ILE A 5 -2.15 -4.04 2.32
CA ILE A 5 -1.68 -2.80 2.92
C ILE A 5 -2.35 -2.66 4.29
N ILE A 6 -1.55 -2.56 5.35
CA ILE A 6 -2.03 -2.32 6.71
C ILE A 6 -1.41 -1.02 7.21
N SER A 7 -2.24 -0.02 7.46
CA SER A 7 -1.83 1.31 7.92
C SER A 7 -2.99 1.99 8.63
N PRO A 8 -2.73 2.87 9.62
CA PRO A 8 -3.76 3.76 10.16
C PRO A 8 -4.38 4.68 9.11
N TYR A 9 -3.70 4.90 7.98
CA TYR A 9 -4.16 5.73 6.87
C TYR A 9 -4.59 4.92 5.64
N ALA A 10 -4.64 3.59 5.73
CA ALA A 10 -5.19 2.79 4.64
C ALA A 10 -6.70 3.02 4.53
N ARG A 11 -7.23 3.02 3.31
CA ARG A 11 -8.68 3.04 3.09
C ARG A 11 -9.28 1.73 3.57
N GLN A 12 -10.13 1.76 4.59
CA GLN A 12 -10.67 0.55 5.21
C GLN A 12 -11.62 -0.20 4.26
N GLY A 13 -11.44 -1.52 4.15
CA GLY A 13 -12.29 -2.37 3.30
C GLY A 13 -12.17 -2.10 1.80
N PHE A 14 -11.13 -1.36 1.40
CA PHE A 14 -10.90 -0.99 0.01
C PHE A 14 -10.09 -2.06 -0.73
N ILE A 15 -10.49 -2.34 -1.97
CA ILE A 15 -9.77 -3.19 -2.90
C ILE A 15 -9.35 -2.28 -4.06
N SER A 16 -8.04 -2.05 -4.20
CA SER A 16 -7.53 -1.36 -5.38
C SER A 16 -7.66 -2.27 -6.60
N HIS A 17 -8.14 -1.70 -7.70
CA HIS A 17 -8.20 -2.33 -9.02
C HIS A 17 -7.06 -1.87 -9.93
N THR A 18 -6.16 -1.02 -9.42
CA THR A 18 -4.97 -0.58 -10.12
C THR A 18 -4.03 -1.78 -10.32
N PHE A 19 -3.46 -1.90 -11.52
CA PHE A 19 -2.53 -2.97 -11.82
C PHE A 19 -1.16 -2.68 -11.18
N TYR A 20 -0.74 -3.54 -10.25
CA TYR A 20 0.55 -3.43 -9.57
C TYR A 20 1.50 -4.56 -9.91
N GLU A 21 2.78 -4.25 -9.81
CA GLU A 21 3.87 -5.21 -9.78
C GLU A 21 4.82 -4.91 -8.61
N PHE A 22 5.86 -5.72 -8.39
CA PHE A 22 6.75 -5.56 -7.22
C PHE A 22 7.44 -4.19 -7.16
N SER A 23 7.72 -3.59 -8.32
CA SER A 23 8.30 -2.25 -8.44
C SER A 23 7.33 -1.13 -7.99
N SER A 24 6.01 -1.39 -7.94
CA SER A 24 5.04 -0.42 -7.40
C SER A 24 5.29 -0.05 -5.94
N VAL A 25 5.92 -0.96 -5.16
CA VAL A 25 6.36 -0.65 -3.80
C VAL A 25 7.51 0.36 -3.80
N LEU A 26 8.46 0.21 -4.73
CA LEU A 26 9.55 1.20 -4.89
C LEU A 26 8.99 2.54 -5.35
N LYS A 27 8.11 2.52 -6.36
CA LYS A 27 7.41 3.72 -6.83
C LYS A 27 6.69 4.45 -5.69
N PHE A 28 5.97 3.74 -4.83
CA PHE A 28 5.33 4.34 -3.66
C PHE A 28 6.34 5.00 -2.68
N ILE A 29 7.49 4.37 -2.44
CA ILE A 29 8.56 4.94 -1.61
C ILE A 29 9.14 6.19 -2.27
N GLU A 30 9.39 6.15 -3.57
CA GLU A 30 9.90 7.28 -4.35
C GLU A 30 8.98 8.50 -4.25
N GLU A 31 7.69 8.31 -4.54
CA GLU A 31 6.69 9.38 -4.46
C GLU A 31 6.57 9.94 -3.03
N ARG A 32 6.62 9.07 -2.00
CA ARG A 32 6.47 9.50 -0.60
C ARG A 32 7.65 10.33 -0.08
N PHE A 33 8.87 10.02 -0.51
CA PHE A 33 10.10 10.62 0.02
C PHE A 33 10.80 11.53 -0.99
N ASP A 34 10.15 11.83 -2.13
CA ASP A 34 10.70 12.64 -3.23
C ASP A 34 12.07 12.11 -3.72
N LEU A 35 12.13 10.80 -3.96
CA LEU A 35 13.34 10.12 -4.42
C LEU A 35 13.29 9.88 -5.93
N LYS A 36 14.47 9.84 -6.55
CA LYS A 36 14.60 9.42 -7.95
C LYS A 36 14.42 7.90 -8.07
N PRO A 37 13.81 7.42 -9.16
CA PRO A 37 13.75 5.99 -9.46
C PRO A 37 15.15 5.37 -9.57
N LEU A 38 15.27 4.12 -9.15
CA LEU A 38 16.51 3.35 -9.24
C LEU A 38 16.74 2.80 -10.65
N THR A 39 15.66 2.47 -11.36
CA THR A 39 15.72 1.95 -12.74
C THR A 39 14.60 2.53 -13.60
N LYS A 40 14.54 2.09 -14.86
CA LYS A 40 13.41 2.43 -15.74
C LYS A 40 12.12 1.73 -15.30
N ARG A 41 12.21 0.55 -14.68
CA ARG A 41 11.03 -0.29 -14.39
C ARG A 41 10.14 0.30 -13.29
N ASP A 42 10.74 0.67 -12.17
CA ASP A 42 10.11 1.42 -11.08
C ASP A 42 9.65 2.80 -11.52
N SER A 43 10.40 3.49 -12.39
CA SER A 43 9.95 4.78 -12.94
C SER A 43 8.63 4.70 -13.73
N GLU A 44 8.35 3.55 -14.35
CA GLU A 44 7.15 3.29 -15.18
C GLU A 44 6.05 2.52 -14.41
N ALA A 45 6.31 2.16 -13.14
CA ALA A 45 5.33 1.44 -12.33
C ALA A 45 4.23 2.38 -11.82
N ASN A 46 3.05 1.81 -11.53
CA ASN A 46 1.99 2.53 -10.84
C ASN A 46 2.32 2.65 -9.34
N ASP A 47 2.08 3.81 -8.74
CA ASP A 47 2.18 4.01 -7.29
C ASP A 47 0.95 3.43 -6.55
N MET A 48 1.06 3.35 -5.23
CA MET A 48 0.05 2.74 -4.36
C MET A 48 -0.74 3.76 -3.52
N LEU A 49 -0.70 5.06 -3.86
CA LEU A 49 -1.30 6.13 -3.06
C LEU A 49 -2.83 6.07 -3.05
N ASP A 50 -3.46 5.50 -4.08
CA ASP A 50 -4.92 5.30 -4.17
C ASP A 50 -5.52 4.50 -3.00
N SER A 51 -4.68 3.74 -2.31
CA SER A 51 -5.03 2.83 -1.22
C SER A 51 -4.93 3.52 0.14
N PHE A 52 -4.48 4.78 0.17
CA PHE A 52 -4.39 5.61 1.36
C PHE A 52 -5.37 6.78 1.28
N ASP A 53 -5.88 7.16 2.45
CA ASP A 53 -6.50 8.44 2.70
C ASP A 53 -5.69 9.07 3.83
N PHE A 54 -4.97 10.15 3.53
CA PHE A 54 -4.12 10.85 4.50
C PHE A 54 -4.84 12.00 5.22
N ASP A 55 -6.03 12.38 4.75
CA ASP A 55 -6.86 13.40 5.37
C ASP A 55 -7.77 12.82 6.48
N GLN A 56 -7.95 11.50 6.50
CA GLN A 56 -8.67 10.81 7.58
C GLN A 56 -7.90 10.83 8.91
N ARG A 57 -8.64 10.66 10.01
CA ARG A 57 -8.05 10.36 11.32
C ARG A 57 -7.45 8.93 11.30
N PRO A 58 -6.28 8.70 11.92
CA PRO A 58 -5.68 7.37 12.01
C PRO A 58 -6.65 6.32 12.55
N LEU A 59 -6.84 5.24 11.79
CA LEU A 59 -7.64 4.10 12.20
C LEU A 59 -6.99 3.36 13.38
N PRO A 60 -7.78 2.87 14.36
CA PRO A 60 -7.25 2.05 15.45
C PRO A 60 -6.77 0.68 14.94
N PRO A 61 -5.82 0.03 15.63
CA PRO A 61 -5.33 -1.29 15.24
C PRO A 61 -6.42 -2.37 15.36
N LEU A 62 -6.46 -3.27 14.39
CA LEU A 62 -7.31 -4.47 14.46
C LEU A 62 -6.60 -5.58 15.24
N ILE A 63 -7.01 -5.79 16.49
CA ILE A 63 -6.47 -6.87 17.32
C ILE A 63 -7.21 -8.17 17.02
N LEU A 64 -6.56 -9.06 16.27
CA LEU A 64 -7.10 -10.36 15.91
C LEU A 64 -6.95 -11.36 17.06
N LYS A 65 -8.00 -12.17 17.30
CA LYS A 65 -7.89 -13.36 18.15
C LYS A 65 -7.32 -14.51 17.33
N GLN A 66 -6.37 -15.25 17.90
CA GLN A 66 -5.84 -16.45 17.25
C GLN A 66 -6.97 -17.44 17.01
N ARG A 67 -7.06 -17.95 15.77
CA ARG A 67 -8.05 -18.97 15.41
C ARG A 67 -7.52 -20.33 15.88
N GLN A 68 -8.37 -21.13 16.50
CA GLN A 68 -8.10 -22.56 16.67
C GLN A 68 -8.40 -23.24 15.34
N CYS A 69 -7.35 -23.69 14.65
CA CYS A 69 -7.47 -24.55 13.48
C CYS A 69 -7.57 -26.00 13.96
N PRO A 70 -8.43 -26.85 13.35
CA PRO A 70 -8.30 -28.30 13.50
C PRO A 70 -6.97 -28.79 12.92
#